data_AF-A0A7S0T0U4-F1
#
_entry.id   AF-A0A7S0T0U4-F1
#
_cell.length_a   1.000
_cell.length_b   1.000
_cell.length_c   1.000
_cell.angle_alpha   90.00
_cell.angle_beta   90.00
_cell.angle_gamma   90.00
#
_symmetry.space_group_name_H-M   'P 1'
#
loop_
_entity.id
_entity.type
_entity.pdbx_description
1 polymer ?
#
loop_
_entity_poly.entity_id
_entity_poly.type
_entity_poly.pdbx_seq_one_letter_code
_entity_poly.pdbx_strand_id
1 'polypeptide(L)'
;MSTTMESAVSEKEKGFRLLQAQRARKAAEEDAQRLAVRVAQLEKEKAKSDKRIHETRKRATVIHQYRKRNEDHRIFKETLSKEREADIVEQAKALQETKAEAVKRREESTKALEEAKREINRRAKTEREANEKYLDEQRILDRKAAMESKDEVKRQQLEQAARAALMKQRHLDSARENYEARLAKEMDAQQEKEKDLQRMSKLELELIEQLQMKQEEQKAAYEELEIALLGTTGGKGAGGTAKKGAASKKEAAAAAEPGEEEVQKAFAAIDTEGTGVIPTEKLAELMAALGITLDDTQLLEASEQLDAQNAGKVSYGEFVMWWNG
;
A
#
# COMPACT_ATOMS: atom_id res chain seq x y z
N MET A 1 53.82 111.52 153.27
CA MET A 1 54.51 111.58 151.96
C MET A 1 54.56 110.19 151.33
N SER A 2 53.41 109.60 151.00
CA SER A 2 53.33 108.21 150.47
C SER A 2 52.86 108.14 149.01
N THR A 3 52.76 109.28 148.32
CA THR A 3 52.15 109.40 146.99
C THR A 3 53.19 109.56 145.87
N THR A 4 54.48 109.78 146.21
CA THR A 4 55.52 110.11 145.22
C THR A 4 56.32 108.91 144.71
N MET A 5 56.40 107.79 145.45
CA MET A 5 57.13 106.59 144.99
C MET A 5 56.28 105.65 144.12
N GLU A 6 54.96 105.62 144.30
CA GLU A 6 54.04 104.80 143.51
C GLU A 6 53.85 105.36 142.08
N SER A 7 53.96 106.68 141.92
CA SER A 7 53.94 107.36 140.62
C SER A 7 55.16 107.01 139.73
N ALA A 8 56.35 106.89 140.32
CA ALA A 8 57.58 106.59 139.58
C ALA A 8 57.70 105.10 139.19
N VAL A 9 57.15 104.19 140.02
CA VAL A 9 57.04 102.75 139.68
C VAL A 9 55.97 102.54 138.60
N SER A 10 54.84 103.26 138.67
CA SER A 10 53.77 103.24 137.65
C SER A 10 54.23 103.73 136.26
N GLU A 11 55.04 104.79 136.19
CA GLU A 11 55.59 105.27 134.92
C GLU A 11 56.61 104.31 134.29
N LYS A 12 57.47 103.67 135.10
CA LYS A 12 58.43 102.65 134.61
C LYS A 12 57.71 101.39 134.11
N GLU A 13 56.67 100.93 134.78
CA GLU A 13 55.85 99.80 134.32
C GLU A 13 55.06 100.14 133.04
N LYS A 14 54.52 101.36 132.93
CA LYS A 14 53.87 101.85 131.70
C LYS A 14 54.84 101.91 130.53
N GLY A 15 56.06 102.40 130.74
CA GLY A 15 57.12 102.44 129.72
C GLY A 15 57.58 101.05 129.27
N PHE A 16 57.74 100.11 130.21
CA PHE A 16 58.09 98.72 129.90
C PHE A 16 56.96 98.01 129.12
N ARG A 17 55.69 98.18 129.51
CA ARG A 17 54.53 97.65 128.77
C ARG A 17 54.40 98.26 127.38
N LEU A 18 54.69 99.55 127.21
CA LEU A 18 54.71 100.22 125.90
C LEU A 18 55.80 99.65 125.00
N LEU A 19 57.03 99.46 125.52
CA LEU A 19 58.13 98.87 124.76
C LEU A 19 57.83 97.40 124.38
N GLN A 20 57.20 96.65 125.28
CA GLN A 20 56.78 95.27 125.04
C GLN A 20 55.67 95.20 123.98
N ALA A 21 54.68 96.11 124.03
CA ALA A 21 53.65 96.26 123.01
C ALA A 21 54.23 96.71 121.66
N GLN A 22 55.24 97.60 121.65
CA GLN A 22 55.95 98.01 120.43
C GLN A 22 56.74 96.86 119.80
N ARG A 23 57.45 96.05 120.61
CA ARG A 23 58.15 94.84 120.13
C ARG A 23 57.17 93.78 119.62
N ALA A 24 56.06 93.54 120.33
CA ALA A 24 55.02 92.61 119.90
C ALA A 24 54.33 93.07 118.61
N ARG A 25 54.07 94.38 118.47
CA ARG A 25 53.56 94.98 117.22
C ARG A 25 54.56 94.78 116.08
N LYS A 26 55.84 95.06 116.29
CA LYS A 26 56.88 94.87 115.27
C LYS A 26 57.00 93.40 114.85
N ALA A 27 56.96 92.46 115.80
CA ALA A 27 56.93 91.03 115.50
C ALA A 27 55.69 90.63 114.69
N ALA A 28 54.51 91.13 115.06
CA ALA A 28 53.27 90.90 114.30
C ALA A 28 53.31 91.52 112.90
N GLU A 29 53.92 92.69 112.73
CA GLU A 29 54.14 93.33 111.42
C GLU A 29 55.12 92.51 110.56
N GLU A 30 56.22 92.02 111.13
CA GLU A 30 57.18 91.14 110.44
C GLU A 30 56.54 89.79 110.06
N ASP A 31 55.72 89.21 110.93
CA ASP A 31 54.97 87.99 110.65
C ASP A 31 53.89 88.21 109.58
N ALA A 32 53.18 89.35 109.62
CA ALA A 32 52.23 89.74 108.58
C ALA A 32 52.91 89.94 107.23
N GLN A 33 54.12 90.53 107.19
CA GLN A 33 54.91 90.67 105.97
C GLN A 33 55.34 89.30 105.42
N ARG A 34 55.83 88.38 106.27
CA ARG A 34 56.18 87.02 105.85
C ARG A 34 54.96 86.25 105.33
N LEU A 35 53.82 86.39 106.00
CA LEU A 35 52.56 85.78 105.59
C LEU A 35 52.09 86.37 104.24
N ALA A 36 52.15 87.68 104.05
CA ALA A 36 51.79 88.34 102.80
C ALA A 36 52.63 87.85 101.62
N VAL A 37 53.96 87.72 101.81
CA VAL A 37 54.85 87.14 100.79
C VAL A 37 54.47 85.69 100.48
N ARG A 38 54.21 84.88 101.50
CA ARG A 38 53.79 83.48 101.33
C ARG A 38 52.45 83.37 100.61
N VAL A 39 51.48 84.21 100.96
CA VAL A 39 50.17 84.29 100.30
C VAL A 39 50.34 84.65 98.83
N ALA A 40 51.12 85.69 98.51
CA ALA A 40 51.37 86.09 97.12
C ALA A 40 52.04 84.97 96.30
N GLN A 41 52.97 84.21 96.90
CA GLN A 41 53.57 83.06 96.22
C GLN A 41 52.56 81.92 95.99
N LEU A 42 51.75 81.59 97.00
CA LEU A 42 50.69 80.59 96.87
C LEU A 42 49.63 80.99 95.85
N GLU A 43 49.27 82.27 95.76
CA GLU A 43 48.36 82.79 94.73
C GLU A 43 48.96 82.66 93.33
N LYS A 44 50.27 82.95 93.17
CA LYS A 44 50.97 82.75 91.90
C LYS A 44 51.03 81.28 91.50
N GLU A 45 51.26 80.38 92.46
CA GLU A 45 51.24 78.93 92.23
C GLU A 45 49.83 78.42 91.90
N LYS A 46 48.81 78.87 92.62
CA LYS A 46 47.40 78.59 92.35
C LYS A 46 47.03 79.04 90.94
N ALA A 47 47.35 80.27 90.54
CA ALA A 47 47.07 80.78 89.20
C ALA A 47 47.76 79.97 88.09
N LYS A 48 49.00 79.50 88.34
CA LYS A 48 49.70 78.58 87.41
C LYS A 48 48.99 77.22 87.35
N SER A 49 48.56 76.69 88.48
CA SER A 49 47.81 75.42 88.57
C SER A 49 46.47 75.53 87.84
N ASP A 50 45.71 76.60 88.05
CA ASP A 50 44.43 76.86 87.40
C ASP A 50 44.57 76.96 85.88
N LYS A 51 45.63 77.63 85.38
CA LYS A 51 45.95 77.66 83.95
C LYS A 51 46.24 76.26 83.40
N ARG A 52 47.03 75.44 84.10
CA ARG A 52 47.31 74.06 83.70
C ARG A 52 46.06 73.19 83.69
N ILE A 53 45.20 73.31 84.72
CA ILE A 53 43.92 72.61 84.81
C ILE A 53 43.01 73.02 83.65
N HIS A 54 42.90 74.32 83.37
CA HIS A 54 42.08 74.84 82.27
C HIS A 54 42.56 74.29 80.92
N GLU A 55 43.86 74.35 80.65
CA GLU A 55 44.43 73.83 79.41
C GLU A 55 44.25 72.32 79.28
N THR A 56 44.41 71.58 80.39
CA THR A 56 44.19 70.12 80.44
C THR A 56 42.72 69.78 80.17
N ARG A 57 41.78 70.51 80.77
CA ARG A 57 40.33 70.36 80.50
C ARG A 57 39.98 70.69 79.05
N LYS A 58 40.59 71.73 78.47
CA LYS A 58 40.42 72.08 77.05
C LYS A 58 40.94 70.97 76.14
N ARG A 59 42.15 70.46 76.39
CA ARG A 59 42.72 69.32 75.66
C ARG A 59 41.86 68.06 75.80
N ALA A 60 41.37 67.75 77.01
CA ALA A 60 40.48 66.63 77.26
C ALA A 60 39.17 66.74 76.47
N THR A 61 38.59 67.95 76.40
CA THR A 61 37.37 68.21 75.62
C THR A 61 37.59 67.96 74.13
N VAL A 62 38.71 68.44 73.57
CA VAL A 62 39.06 68.21 72.15
C VAL A 62 39.28 66.73 71.87
N ILE A 63 40.00 66.01 72.74
CA ILE A 63 40.20 64.56 72.62
C ILE A 63 38.86 63.83 72.67
N HIS A 64 37.96 64.22 73.57
CA HIS A 64 36.64 63.61 73.68
C HIS A 64 35.79 63.84 72.43
N GLN A 65 35.76 65.07 71.91
CA GLN A 65 35.06 65.40 70.67
C GLN A 65 35.64 64.64 69.46
N TYR A 66 36.97 64.53 69.37
CA TYR A 66 37.63 63.79 68.30
C TYR A 66 37.32 62.28 68.39
N ARG A 67 37.39 61.69 69.58
CA ARG A 67 37.01 60.28 69.80
C ARG A 67 35.54 60.05 69.48
N LYS A 68 34.65 60.94 69.93
CA LYS A 68 33.22 60.86 69.61
C LYS A 68 32.98 60.91 68.11
N ARG A 69 33.57 61.87 67.39
CA ARG A 69 33.45 61.97 65.93
C ARG A 69 33.98 60.71 65.22
N ASN A 70 35.12 60.19 65.65
CA ASN A 70 35.68 58.97 65.08
C ASN A 70 34.81 57.75 65.37
N GLU A 71 34.23 57.66 66.56
CA GLU A 71 33.30 56.60 66.96
C GLU A 71 32.01 56.68 66.15
N ASP A 72 31.39 57.87 66.07
CA ASP A 72 30.19 58.12 65.27
C ASP A 72 30.44 57.78 63.79
N HIS A 73 31.61 58.14 63.26
CA HIS A 73 32.00 57.81 61.88
C HIS A 73 32.21 56.30 61.69
N ARG A 74 32.80 55.61 62.67
CA ARG A 74 32.96 54.15 62.64
C ARG A 74 31.62 53.45 62.66
N ILE A 75 30.72 53.84 63.57
CA ILE A 75 29.36 53.30 63.69
C ILE A 75 28.58 53.56 62.40
N PHE A 76 28.66 54.77 61.84
CA PHE A 76 28.02 55.10 60.57
C PHE A 76 28.52 54.20 59.42
N LYS A 77 29.84 54.00 59.32
CA LYS A 77 30.41 53.13 58.29
C LYS A 77 29.98 51.66 58.48
N GLU A 78 29.97 51.19 59.73
CA GLU A 78 29.56 49.82 60.05
C GLU A 78 28.08 49.59 59.77
N THR A 79 27.21 50.52 60.16
CA THR A 79 25.76 50.46 59.89
C THR A 79 25.47 50.47 58.39
N LEU A 80 26.08 51.40 57.64
CA LEU A 80 25.94 51.45 56.18
C LEU A 80 26.46 50.18 55.50
N SER A 81 27.55 49.60 56.00
CA SER A 81 28.08 48.34 55.47
C SER A 81 27.12 47.17 55.72
N LYS A 82 26.54 47.09 56.92
CA LYS A 82 25.55 46.06 57.27
C LYS A 82 24.28 46.19 56.45
N GLU A 83 23.81 47.41 56.21
CA GLU A 83 22.64 47.67 55.37
C GLU A 83 22.89 47.24 53.92
N ARG A 84 24.04 47.63 53.34
CA ARG A 84 24.42 47.19 51.99
C ARG A 84 24.58 45.67 51.89
N GLU A 85 25.15 45.04 52.91
CA GLU A 85 25.31 43.59 52.95
C GLU A 85 23.94 42.90 53.02
N ALA A 86 23.01 43.43 53.81
CA ALA A 86 21.63 42.94 53.87
C ALA A 86 20.93 43.06 52.50
N ASP A 87 21.05 44.21 51.83
CA ASP A 87 20.48 44.42 50.49
C ASP A 87 21.04 43.43 49.46
N ILE A 88 22.35 43.16 49.49
CA ILE A 88 22.99 42.18 48.60
C ILE A 88 22.45 40.77 48.86
N VAL A 89 22.29 40.39 50.13
CA VAL A 89 21.73 39.09 50.51
C VAL A 89 20.27 38.97 50.07
N GLU A 90 19.47 40.02 50.24
CA GLU A 90 18.07 40.03 49.80
C GLU A 90 17.95 39.93 48.28
N GLN A 91 18.75 40.70 47.53
CA GLN A 91 18.81 40.62 46.07
C GLN A 91 19.28 39.24 45.60
N ALA A 92 20.29 38.65 46.25
CA ALA A 92 20.76 37.32 45.93
C ALA A 92 19.69 36.25 46.15
N LYS A 93 18.92 36.37 47.25
CA LYS A 93 17.80 35.48 47.55
C LYS A 93 16.68 35.61 46.51
N ALA A 94 16.28 36.82 46.16
CA ALA A 94 15.27 37.06 45.11
C ALA A 94 15.72 36.50 43.75
N LEU A 95 17.00 36.66 43.40
CA LEU A 95 17.56 36.07 42.18
C LEU A 95 17.57 34.53 42.24
N GLN A 96 17.81 33.94 43.40
CA GLN A 96 17.76 32.49 43.58
C GLN A 96 16.33 31.94 43.44
N GLU A 97 15.34 32.62 44.01
CA GLU A 97 13.92 32.24 43.91
C GLU A 97 13.43 32.32 42.46
N THR A 98 13.71 33.43 41.76
CA THR A 98 13.35 33.56 40.33
C THR A 98 14.02 32.51 39.44
N LYS A 99 15.29 32.17 39.71
CA LYS A 99 15.98 31.06 39.03
C LYS A 99 15.31 29.71 39.32
N ALA A 100 14.94 29.43 40.57
CA ALA A 100 14.27 28.20 40.95
C ALA A 100 12.90 28.07 40.28
N GLU A 101 12.12 29.15 40.23
CA GLU A 101 10.85 29.20 39.50
C GLU A 101 11.04 28.97 37.99
N ALA A 102 12.07 29.57 37.38
CA ALA A 102 12.37 29.37 35.97
C ALA A 102 12.73 27.90 35.66
N VAL A 103 13.52 27.25 36.51
CA VAL A 103 13.83 25.82 36.39
C VAL A 103 12.55 24.99 36.51
N LYS A 104 11.72 25.24 37.52
CA LYS A 104 10.45 24.53 37.72
C LYS A 104 9.52 24.67 36.52
N ARG A 105 9.35 25.88 35.98
CA ARG A 105 8.56 26.14 34.76
C ARG A 105 9.10 25.38 33.55
N ARG A 106 10.43 25.30 33.40
CA ARG A 106 11.07 24.55 32.31
C ARG A 106 10.81 23.06 32.45
N GLU A 107 10.92 22.50 33.65
CA GLU A 107 10.61 21.09 33.93
C GLU A 107 9.14 20.75 33.69
N GLU A 108 8.22 21.62 34.11
CA GLU A 108 6.79 21.47 33.87
C GLU A 108 6.48 21.53 32.37
N SER A 109 7.08 22.47 31.63
CA SER A 109 6.94 22.57 30.18
C SER A 109 7.50 21.34 29.45
N THR A 110 8.65 20.82 29.89
CA THR A 110 9.24 19.61 29.28
C THR A 110 8.38 18.38 29.55
N LYS A 111 7.85 18.23 30.77
CA LYS A 111 6.92 17.14 31.13
C LYS A 111 5.64 17.22 30.31
N ALA A 112 5.04 18.40 30.20
CA ALA A 112 3.84 18.62 29.38
C ALA A 112 4.09 18.27 27.90
N LEU A 113 5.26 18.61 27.36
CA LEU A 113 5.64 18.25 25.99
C LEU A 113 5.81 16.73 25.82
N GLU A 114 6.42 16.05 26.79
CA GLU A 114 6.55 14.59 26.78
C GLU A 114 5.20 13.88 26.87
N GLU A 115 4.30 14.35 27.74
CA GLU A 115 2.95 13.83 27.85
C GLU A 115 2.14 14.04 26.57
N ALA A 116 2.22 15.24 25.97
CA ALA A 116 1.59 15.53 24.68
C ALA A 116 2.11 14.59 23.57
N LYS A 117 3.42 14.33 23.52
CA LYS A 117 4.02 13.37 22.57
C LYS A 117 3.52 11.94 22.81
N ARG A 118 3.43 11.51 24.08
CA ARG A 118 2.90 10.18 24.43
C ARG A 118 1.44 10.04 23.99
N GLU A 119 0.63 11.07 24.17
CA GLU A 119 -0.77 11.07 23.78
C GLU A 119 -0.93 11.03 22.25
N ILE A 120 -0.14 11.81 21.49
CA ILE A 120 -0.11 11.73 20.02
C ILE A 120 0.24 10.32 19.56
N ASN A 121 1.28 9.71 20.13
CA ASN A 121 1.68 8.35 19.79
C ASN A 121 0.60 7.32 20.14
N ARG A 122 -0.10 7.50 21.27
CA ARG A 122 -1.20 6.64 21.68
C ARG A 122 -2.36 6.72 20.69
N ARG A 123 -2.76 7.94 20.29
CA ARG A 123 -3.81 8.16 19.28
C ARG A 123 -3.44 7.56 17.93
N ALA A 124 -2.22 7.81 17.47
CA ALA A 124 -1.72 7.25 16.22
C ALA A 124 -1.72 5.71 16.24
N LYS A 125 -1.37 5.10 17.39
CA LYS A 125 -1.44 3.64 17.56
C LYS A 125 -2.88 3.14 17.49
N THR A 126 -3.82 3.76 18.22
CA THR A 126 -5.23 3.34 18.19
C THR A 126 -5.87 3.53 16.82
N GLU A 127 -5.51 4.59 16.10
CA GLU A 127 -6.00 4.86 14.75
C GLU A 127 -5.44 3.83 13.75
N ARG A 128 -4.15 3.49 13.85
CA ARG A 128 -3.55 2.41 13.04
C ARG A 128 -4.22 1.08 13.28
N GLU A 129 -4.46 0.71 14.54
CA GLU A 129 -5.15 -0.54 14.89
C GLU A 129 -6.60 -0.55 14.38
N ALA A 130 -7.30 0.58 14.41
CA ALA A 130 -8.65 0.69 13.85
C ALA A 130 -8.64 0.57 12.32
N ASN A 131 -7.70 1.23 11.64
CA ASN A 131 -7.54 1.16 10.19
C ASN A 131 -7.15 -0.25 9.73
N GLU A 132 -6.28 -0.94 10.47
CA GLU A 132 -5.90 -2.32 10.18
C GLU A 132 -7.10 -3.27 10.28
N LYS A 133 -7.90 -3.16 11.35
CA LYS A 133 -9.14 -3.93 11.50
C LYS A 133 -10.13 -3.66 10.37
N TYR A 134 -10.31 -2.39 10.00
CA TYR A 134 -11.19 -2.01 8.88
C TYR A 134 -10.72 -2.64 7.56
N LEU A 135 -9.41 -2.58 7.28
CA LEU A 135 -8.84 -3.19 6.07
C LEU A 135 -9.00 -4.71 6.06
N ASP A 136 -8.82 -5.38 7.20
CA ASP A 136 -9.00 -6.83 7.29
C ASP A 136 -10.46 -7.25 7.15
N GLU A 137 -11.40 -6.51 7.77
CA GLU A 137 -12.84 -6.69 7.55
C GLU A 137 -13.20 -6.53 6.07
N GLN A 138 -12.67 -5.50 5.42
CA GLN A 138 -12.91 -5.25 4.00
C GLN A 138 -12.34 -6.36 3.11
N ARG A 139 -11.13 -6.85 3.39
CA ARG A 139 -10.54 -8.02 2.69
C ARG A 139 -11.39 -9.28 2.83
N ILE A 140 -11.97 -9.51 4.01
CA ILE A 140 -12.87 -10.67 4.23
C ILE A 140 -14.14 -10.51 3.39
N LEU A 141 -14.74 -9.32 3.37
CA LEU A 141 -15.91 -9.03 2.56
C LEU A 141 -15.62 -9.19 1.07
N ASP A 142 -14.51 -8.62 0.57
CA ASP A 142 -14.10 -8.73 -0.83
C ASP A 142 -13.84 -10.19 -1.21
N ARG A 143 -13.16 -10.96 -0.33
CA ARG A 143 -12.93 -12.39 -0.55
C ARG A 143 -14.23 -13.18 -0.59
N LYS A 144 -15.21 -12.84 0.26
CA LYS A 144 -16.53 -13.47 0.27
C LYS A 144 -17.29 -13.14 -1.02
N ALA A 145 -17.33 -11.87 -1.43
CA ALA A 145 -17.97 -11.43 -2.68
C ALA A 145 -17.33 -12.09 -3.91
N ALA A 146 -16.00 -12.24 -3.93
CA ALA A 146 -15.29 -12.94 -4.99
C ALA A 146 -15.63 -14.44 -5.03
N MET A 147 -15.79 -15.08 -3.86
CA MET A 147 -16.22 -16.48 -3.77
C MET A 147 -17.66 -16.65 -4.27
N GLU A 148 -18.59 -15.78 -3.84
CA GLU A 148 -19.98 -15.79 -4.30
C GLU A 148 -20.08 -15.56 -5.81
N SER A 149 -19.31 -14.61 -6.35
CA SER A 149 -19.26 -14.36 -7.80
C SER A 149 -18.70 -15.56 -8.57
N LYS A 150 -17.66 -16.22 -8.03
CA LYS A 150 -17.09 -17.44 -8.63
C LYS A 150 -18.10 -18.59 -8.64
N ASP A 151 -18.84 -18.77 -7.56
CA ASP A 151 -19.85 -19.82 -7.45
C ASP A 151 -21.05 -19.53 -8.37
N GLU A 152 -21.44 -18.27 -8.52
CA GLU A 152 -22.46 -17.85 -9.48
C GLU A 152 -22.05 -18.17 -10.93
N VAL A 153 -20.82 -17.84 -11.33
CA VAL A 153 -20.31 -18.17 -12.68
C VAL A 153 -20.30 -19.68 -12.90
N LYS A 154 -19.85 -20.47 -11.92
CA LYS A 154 -19.89 -21.94 -12.01
C LYS A 154 -21.31 -22.46 -12.17
N ARG A 155 -22.27 -21.90 -11.41
CA ARG A 155 -23.69 -22.28 -11.50
C ARG A 155 -24.24 -21.98 -12.89
N GLN A 156 -23.95 -20.79 -13.43
CA GLN A 156 -24.35 -20.42 -14.79
C GLN A 156 -23.74 -21.33 -15.85
N GLN A 157 -22.45 -21.68 -15.72
CA GLN A 157 -21.79 -22.62 -16.63
C GLN A 157 -22.41 -24.02 -16.57
N LEU A 158 -22.71 -24.53 -15.36
CA LEU A 158 -23.39 -25.80 -15.19
C LEU A 158 -24.79 -25.80 -15.80
N GLU A 159 -25.55 -24.71 -15.62
CA GLU A 159 -26.87 -24.57 -16.22
C GLU A 159 -26.80 -24.50 -17.75
N GLN A 160 -25.85 -23.74 -18.30
CA GLN A 160 -25.61 -23.68 -19.75
C GLN A 160 -25.21 -25.05 -20.31
N ALA A 161 -24.32 -25.77 -19.63
CA ALA A 161 -23.92 -27.13 -20.02
C ALA A 161 -25.11 -28.11 -19.97
N ALA A 162 -25.94 -28.03 -18.93
CA ALA A 162 -27.15 -28.85 -18.80
C ALA A 162 -28.15 -28.55 -19.92
N ARG A 163 -28.37 -27.27 -20.26
CA ARG A 163 -29.20 -26.85 -21.40
C ARG A 163 -28.65 -27.39 -22.73
N ALA A 164 -27.34 -27.30 -22.95
CA ALA A 164 -26.70 -27.83 -24.15
C ALA A 164 -26.84 -29.36 -24.24
N ALA A 165 -26.65 -30.08 -23.12
CA ALA A 165 -26.85 -31.52 -23.05
C ALA A 165 -28.30 -31.93 -23.36
N LEU A 166 -29.28 -31.20 -22.80
CA LEU A 166 -30.70 -31.40 -23.09
C LEU A 166 -31.01 -31.18 -24.58
N MET A 167 -30.48 -30.11 -25.19
CA MET A 167 -30.67 -29.84 -26.61
C MET A 167 -30.04 -30.94 -27.47
N LYS A 168 -28.85 -31.41 -27.12
CA LYS A 168 -28.20 -32.54 -27.81
C LYS A 168 -29.03 -33.81 -27.69
N GLN A 169 -29.57 -34.10 -26.52
CA GLN A 169 -30.46 -35.25 -26.31
C GLN A 169 -31.71 -35.13 -27.19
N ARG A 170 -32.38 -33.98 -27.22
CA ARG A 170 -33.54 -33.74 -28.10
C ARG A 170 -33.20 -33.91 -29.58
N HIS A 171 -32.02 -33.46 -30.02
CA HIS A 171 -31.57 -33.69 -31.40
C HIS A 171 -31.37 -35.18 -31.70
N LEU A 172 -30.78 -35.93 -30.78
CA LEU A 172 -30.62 -37.38 -30.92
C LEU A 172 -31.97 -38.10 -30.96
N ASP A 173 -32.90 -37.72 -30.08
CA ASP A 173 -34.25 -38.29 -30.04
C ASP A 173 -35.00 -38.00 -31.35
N SER A 174 -34.96 -36.76 -31.84
CA SER A 174 -35.57 -36.41 -33.13
C SER A 174 -34.91 -37.13 -34.31
N ALA A 175 -33.59 -37.29 -34.30
CA ALA A 175 -32.88 -38.07 -35.33
C ALA A 175 -33.30 -39.55 -35.30
N ARG A 176 -33.46 -40.12 -34.10
CA ARG A 176 -33.93 -41.48 -33.90
C ARG A 176 -35.36 -41.66 -34.40
N GLU A 177 -36.28 -40.77 -34.04
CA GLU A 177 -37.66 -40.79 -34.53
C GLU A 177 -37.72 -40.72 -36.07
N ASN A 178 -36.93 -39.83 -36.67
CA ASN A 178 -36.82 -39.72 -38.12
C ASN A 178 -36.29 -41.01 -38.77
N TYR A 179 -35.31 -41.67 -38.14
CA TYR A 179 -34.80 -42.96 -38.61
C TYR A 179 -35.86 -44.06 -38.50
N GLU A 180 -36.53 -44.17 -37.35
CA GLU A 180 -37.60 -45.14 -37.11
C GLU A 180 -38.76 -44.94 -38.11
N ALA A 181 -39.12 -43.69 -38.41
CA ALA A 181 -40.13 -43.37 -39.43
C ALA A 181 -39.70 -43.78 -40.85
N ARG A 182 -38.41 -43.62 -41.21
CA ARG A 182 -37.86 -44.10 -42.49
C ARG A 182 -37.86 -45.62 -42.56
N LEU A 183 -37.45 -46.29 -41.49
CA LEU A 183 -37.45 -47.75 -41.39
C LEU A 183 -38.87 -48.31 -41.54
N ALA A 184 -39.87 -47.69 -40.89
CA ALA A 184 -41.26 -48.09 -41.04
C ALA A 184 -41.75 -47.99 -42.48
N LYS A 185 -41.41 -46.90 -43.18
CA LYS A 185 -41.74 -46.75 -44.62
C LYS A 185 -41.09 -47.82 -45.50
N GLU A 186 -39.83 -48.18 -45.23
CA GLU A 186 -39.16 -49.26 -45.96
C GLU A 186 -39.78 -50.62 -45.66
N MET A 187 -40.15 -50.89 -44.40
CA MET A 187 -40.86 -52.11 -44.02
C MET A 187 -42.22 -52.22 -44.71
N ASP A 188 -43.00 -51.13 -44.76
CA ASP A 188 -44.28 -51.08 -45.47
C ASP A 188 -44.08 -51.32 -46.98
N ALA A 189 -43.07 -50.68 -47.59
CA ALA A 189 -42.74 -50.88 -48.99
C ALA A 189 -42.29 -52.31 -49.30
N GLN A 190 -41.54 -52.94 -48.39
CA GLN A 190 -41.15 -54.35 -48.49
C GLN A 190 -42.37 -55.27 -48.42
N GLN A 191 -43.29 -55.03 -47.49
CA GLN A 191 -44.52 -55.81 -47.37
C GLN A 191 -45.39 -55.72 -48.62
N GLU A 192 -45.53 -54.54 -49.22
CA GLU A 192 -46.27 -54.40 -50.48
C GLU A 192 -45.59 -55.17 -51.63
N LYS A 193 -44.26 -55.10 -51.75
CA LYS A 193 -43.52 -55.91 -52.73
C LYS A 193 -43.67 -57.41 -52.49
N GLU A 194 -43.71 -57.85 -51.24
CA GLU A 194 -43.93 -59.25 -50.89
C GLU A 194 -45.33 -59.70 -51.30
N LYS A 195 -46.36 -58.88 -51.07
CA LYS A 195 -47.72 -59.15 -51.57
C LYS A 195 -47.76 -59.23 -53.09
N ASP A 196 -47.06 -58.35 -53.79
CA ASP A 196 -46.97 -58.38 -55.26
C ASP A 196 -46.24 -59.64 -55.77
N LEU A 197 -45.15 -60.05 -55.11
CA LEU A 197 -44.48 -61.33 -55.38
C LEU A 197 -45.41 -62.52 -55.16
N GLN A 198 -46.17 -62.53 -54.06
CA GLN A 198 -47.16 -63.57 -53.80
C GLN A 198 -48.24 -63.62 -54.89
N ARG A 199 -48.72 -62.46 -55.37
CA ARG A 199 -49.66 -62.39 -56.50
C ARG A 199 -49.04 -62.97 -57.77
N MET A 200 -47.81 -62.57 -58.11
CA MET A 200 -47.11 -63.08 -59.30
C MET A 200 -46.84 -64.58 -59.21
N SER A 201 -46.47 -65.10 -58.03
CA SER A 201 -46.29 -66.54 -57.80
C SER A 201 -47.59 -67.32 -57.96
N LYS A 202 -48.73 -66.77 -57.50
CA LYS A 202 -50.04 -67.38 -57.73
C LYS A 202 -50.38 -67.42 -59.23
N LEU A 203 -50.15 -66.32 -59.94
CA LEU A 203 -50.35 -66.26 -61.39
C LEU A 203 -49.43 -67.24 -62.14
N GLU A 204 -48.18 -67.41 -61.69
CA GLU A 204 -47.26 -68.40 -62.23
C GLU A 204 -47.80 -69.81 -62.04
N LEU A 205 -48.28 -70.16 -60.84
CA LEU A 205 -48.90 -71.47 -60.57
C LEU A 205 -50.12 -71.71 -61.46
N GLU A 206 -51.02 -70.74 -61.58
CA GLU A 206 -52.19 -70.83 -62.48
C GLU A 206 -51.77 -70.99 -63.95
N LEU A 207 -50.72 -70.28 -64.39
CA LEU A 207 -50.20 -70.40 -65.76
C LEU A 207 -49.54 -71.75 -66.01
N ILE A 208 -48.81 -72.28 -65.03
CA ILE A 208 -48.23 -73.63 -65.07
C ILE A 208 -49.36 -74.67 -65.16
N GLU A 209 -50.41 -74.53 -64.38
CA GLU A 209 -51.59 -75.41 -64.42
C GLU A 209 -52.27 -75.34 -65.80
N GLN A 210 -52.52 -74.14 -66.32
CA GLN A 210 -53.06 -73.98 -67.68
C GLN A 210 -52.15 -74.57 -68.76
N LEU A 211 -50.82 -74.42 -68.62
CA LEU A 211 -49.86 -75.02 -69.54
C LEU A 211 -49.85 -76.55 -69.44
N GLN A 212 -49.99 -77.12 -68.24
CA GLN A 212 -50.13 -78.56 -68.02
C GLN A 212 -51.43 -79.07 -68.63
N MET A 213 -52.56 -78.41 -68.39
CA MET A 213 -53.84 -78.71 -69.02
C MET A 213 -53.75 -78.65 -70.56
N LYS A 214 -53.12 -77.60 -71.11
CA LYS A 214 -52.87 -77.51 -72.56
C LYS A 214 -51.92 -78.59 -73.07
N GLN A 215 -50.93 -79.01 -72.30
CA GLN A 215 -50.07 -80.14 -72.66
C GLN A 215 -50.83 -81.47 -72.62
N GLU A 216 -51.76 -81.65 -71.68
CA GLU A 216 -52.67 -82.80 -71.64
C GLU A 216 -53.67 -82.77 -72.79
N GLU A 217 -54.28 -81.63 -73.09
CA GLU A 217 -55.11 -81.43 -74.29
C GLU A 217 -54.31 -81.72 -75.56
N GLN A 218 -53.06 -81.26 -75.65
CA GLN A 218 -52.18 -81.60 -76.76
C GLN A 218 -51.90 -83.10 -76.81
N LYS A 219 -51.63 -83.77 -75.69
CA LYS A 219 -51.45 -85.23 -75.64
C LYS A 219 -52.71 -85.97 -76.06
N ALA A 220 -53.88 -85.57 -75.58
CA ALA A 220 -55.17 -86.14 -75.96
C ALA A 220 -55.48 -85.90 -77.44
N ALA A 221 -55.22 -84.69 -77.95
CA ALA A 221 -55.32 -84.38 -79.36
C ALA A 221 -54.32 -85.22 -80.17
N TYR A 222 -53.10 -85.44 -79.69
CA TYR A 222 -52.14 -86.36 -80.32
C TYR A 222 -52.59 -87.82 -80.26
N GLU A 223 -53.26 -88.28 -79.20
CA GLU A 223 -53.87 -89.61 -79.10
C GLU A 223 -55.06 -89.77 -80.07
N GLU A 224 -55.94 -88.77 -80.17
CA GLU A 224 -56.99 -88.70 -81.19
C GLU A 224 -56.38 -88.66 -82.61
N LEU A 225 -55.29 -87.92 -82.77
CA LEU A 225 -54.52 -87.89 -84.00
C LEU A 225 -53.88 -89.24 -84.27
N GLU A 226 -53.36 -89.95 -83.27
CA GLU A 226 -52.76 -91.29 -83.37
C GLU A 226 -53.82 -92.35 -83.75
N ILE A 227 -55.06 -92.20 -83.26
CA ILE A 227 -56.24 -92.94 -83.71
C ILE A 227 -56.56 -92.61 -85.19
N ALA A 228 -56.38 -91.37 -85.63
CA ALA A 228 -56.62 -90.94 -87.01
C ALA A 228 -55.42 -91.15 -87.97
N LEU A 229 -54.18 -91.28 -87.47
CA LEU A 229 -52.91 -91.43 -88.22
C LEU A 229 -52.39 -92.87 -88.28
N LEU A 230 -53.24 -93.86 -88.01
CA LEU A 230 -53.19 -95.19 -88.66
C LEU A 230 -53.60 -95.14 -90.15
N GLY A 231 -53.73 -93.93 -90.71
CA GLY A 231 -53.85 -93.62 -92.14
C GLY A 231 -52.82 -92.56 -92.61
N THR A 232 -51.54 -92.95 -92.63
CA THR A 232 -50.48 -92.55 -93.59
C THR A 232 -50.08 -91.06 -93.79
N THR A 233 -48.84 -90.77 -93.35
CA THR A 233 -47.72 -90.02 -94.02
C THR A 233 -47.94 -88.52 -94.34
N GLY A 234 -47.24 -87.56 -93.73
CA GLY A 234 -45.77 -87.30 -93.75
C GLY A 234 -45.46 -86.24 -94.83
N GLY A 235 -44.71 -85.14 -94.67
CA GLY A 235 -43.93 -84.53 -93.59
C GLY A 235 -43.16 -83.29 -94.13
N LYS A 236 -42.64 -82.45 -93.21
CA LYS A 236 -41.59 -81.38 -93.31
C LYS A 236 -41.91 -80.12 -94.16
N GLY A 237 -41.78 -78.87 -93.68
CA GLY A 237 -40.86 -78.25 -92.70
C GLY A 237 -39.60 -77.72 -93.43
N ALA A 238 -39.01 -76.53 -93.21
CA ALA A 238 -39.14 -75.49 -92.19
C ALA A 238 -38.38 -74.22 -92.70
N GLY A 239 -38.65 -73.06 -92.11
CA GLY A 239 -37.89 -71.82 -92.34
C GLY A 239 -36.92 -71.45 -91.22
N GLY A 240 -36.22 -70.33 -91.44
CA GLY A 240 -35.83 -69.36 -90.40
C GLY A 240 -34.59 -69.66 -89.56
N THR A 241 -33.58 -68.78 -89.67
CA THR A 241 -32.43 -68.70 -88.75
C THR A 241 -32.54 -67.50 -87.80
N ALA A 242 -32.13 -67.73 -86.55
CA ALA A 242 -31.97 -66.83 -85.40
C ALA A 242 -30.94 -65.69 -85.65
N LYS A 243 -30.59 -64.73 -84.77
CA LYS A 243 -30.48 -64.67 -83.29
C LYS A 243 -29.92 -63.27 -82.90
N LYS A 244 -30.16 -62.81 -81.65
CA LYS A 244 -29.32 -62.00 -80.70
C LYS A 244 -28.57 -60.73 -81.21
N GLY A 245 -28.39 -59.61 -80.49
CA GLY A 245 -28.30 -59.35 -79.05
C GLY A 245 -26.91 -58.75 -78.71
N ALA A 246 -26.87 -57.75 -77.80
CA ALA A 246 -25.72 -57.22 -77.03
C ALA A 246 -24.61 -56.47 -77.82
N ALA A 247 -23.73 -55.64 -77.24
CA ALA A 247 -23.69 -54.75 -76.07
C ALA A 247 -22.34 -53.99 -76.15
N SER A 248 -22.22 -52.87 -75.41
CA SER A 248 -21.04 -52.44 -74.65
C SER A 248 -19.90 -51.59 -75.30
N LYS A 249 -19.63 -50.44 -74.62
CA LYS A 249 -18.39 -50.02 -73.91
C LYS A 249 -17.40 -48.98 -74.50
N LYS A 250 -16.87 -48.18 -73.55
CA LYS A 250 -15.59 -47.41 -73.41
C LYS A 250 -15.60 -45.91 -73.78
N GLU A 251 -15.31 -44.99 -72.83
CA GLU A 251 -14.00 -44.55 -72.23
C GLU A 251 -13.11 -43.85 -73.28
N ALA A 252 -12.28 -42.82 -73.07
CA ALA A 252 -11.85 -41.88 -72.01
C ALA A 252 -10.74 -40.97 -72.64
N ALA A 253 -10.35 -39.82 -72.04
CA ALA A 253 -9.06 -39.09 -72.23
C ALA A 253 -9.02 -37.87 -71.25
N ALA A 254 -8.08 -37.60 -70.32
CA ALA A 254 -6.59 -37.45 -70.27
C ALA A 254 -6.08 -36.18 -71.02
N ALA A 255 -5.66 -35.03 -70.44
CA ALA A 255 -4.77 -34.60 -69.33
C ALA A 255 -3.31 -34.28 -69.79
N ALA A 256 -2.92 -33.00 -69.73
CA ALA A 256 -1.59 -32.44 -70.04
C ALA A 256 -1.21 -31.42 -68.95
N GLU A 257 0.07 -31.38 -68.56
CA GLU A 257 0.64 -30.57 -67.45
C GLU A 257 0.81 -29.08 -67.82
N PRO A 258 0.51 -28.11 -66.91
CA PRO A 258 0.55 -26.68 -67.18
C PRO A 258 1.96 -26.06 -67.13
N GLY A 259 2.23 -25.06 -67.98
CA GLY A 259 3.54 -24.40 -68.11
C GLY A 259 3.80 -23.29 -67.08
N GLU A 260 5.06 -22.87 -66.91
CA GLU A 260 5.49 -21.87 -65.90
C GLU A 260 4.73 -20.52 -65.99
N GLU A 261 4.34 -20.09 -67.19
CA GLU A 261 3.50 -18.89 -67.37
C GLU A 261 2.05 -19.06 -66.87
N GLU A 262 1.53 -20.29 -66.88
CA GLU A 262 0.19 -20.61 -66.36
C GLU A 262 0.20 -20.68 -64.83
N VAL A 263 1.29 -21.21 -64.26
CA VAL A 263 1.58 -21.20 -62.82
C VAL A 263 1.63 -19.77 -62.28
N GLN A 264 2.34 -18.86 -62.96
CA GLN A 264 2.41 -17.46 -62.55
C GLN A 264 1.05 -16.75 -62.59
N LYS A 265 0.24 -17.01 -63.63
CA LYS A 265 -1.10 -16.42 -63.79
C LYS A 265 -2.08 -16.94 -62.74
N ALA A 266 -2.04 -18.24 -62.43
CA ALA A 266 -2.88 -18.84 -61.40
C ALA A 266 -2.56 -18.27 -60.02
N PHE A 267 -1.27 -18.07 -59.71
CA PHE A 267 -0.86 -17.46 -58.43
C PHE A 267 -1.32 -15.99 -58.32
N ALA A 268 -1.12 -15.20 -59.37
CA ALA A 268 -1.57 -13.81 -59.42
C ALA A 268 -3.09 -13.65 -59.35
N ALA A 269 -3.87 -14.65 -59.79
CA ALA A 269 -5.32 -14.64 -59.68
C ALA A 269 -5.81 -14.80 -58.23
N ILE A 270 -5.05 -15.49 -57.38
CA ILE A 270 -5.38 -15.69 -55.96
C ILE A 270 -4.80 -14.58 -55.09
N ASP A 271 -3.59 -14.11 -55.38
CA ASP A 271 -2.97 -12.95 -54.72
C ASP A 271 -3.52 -11.62 -55.28
N THR A 272 -4.83 -11.41 -55.05
CA THR A 272 -5.55 -10.20 -55.51
C THR A 272 -5.00 -8.89 -54.94
N GLU A 273 -4.25 -8.96 -53.85
CA GLU A 273 -3.61 -7.82 -53.18
C GLU A 273 -2.18 -7.56 -53.67
N GLY A 274 -1.61 -8.42 -54.52
CA GLY A 274 -0.27 -8.27 -55.11
C GLY A 274 0.86 -8.33 -54.08
N THR A 275 0.67 -9.08 -53.00
CA THR A 275 1.57 -9.16 -51.85
C THR A 275 2.74 -10.12 -52.05
N GLY A 276 2.70 -10.97 -53.08
CA GLY A 276 3.68 -12.01 -53.39
C GLY A 276 3.56 -13.27 -52.53
N VAL A 277 2.54 -13.34 -51.66
CA VAL A 277 2.28 -14.44 -50.73
C VAL A 277 0.79 -14.77 -50.70
N ILE A 278 0.44 -16.04 -50.56
CA ILE A 278 -0.96 -16.48 -50.40
C ILE A 278 -1.15 -17.23 -49.08
N PRO A 279 -2.31 -17.12 -48.41
CA PRO A 279 -2.61 -17.94 -47.24
C PRO A 279 -2.60 -19.43 -47.58
N THR A 280 -2.08 -20.28 -46.69
CA THR A 280 -1.98 -21.74 -46.91
C THR A 280 -3.34 -22.39 -47.19
N GLU A 281 -4.42 -21.87 -46.62
CA GLU A 281 -5.81 -22.30 -46.88
C GLU A 281 -6.27 -22.10 -48.34
N LYS A 282 -5.59 -21.22 -49.09
CA LYS A 282 -5.90 -20.91 -50.49
C LYS A 282 -5.08 -21.73 -51.50
N LEU A 283 -4.20 -22.62 -51.02
CA LEU A 283 -3.43 -23.54 -51.84
C LEU A 283 -4.33 -24.48 -52.67
N ALA A 284 -5.47 -24.89 -52.11
CA ALA A 284 -6.46 -25.73 -52.81
C ALA A 284 -7.05 -25.03 -54.04
N GLU A 285 -7.36 -23.73 -53.90
CA GLU A 285 -7.92 -22.90 -54.97
C GLU A 285 -6.86 -22.66 -56.06
N LEU A 286 -5.59 -22.51 -55.68
CA LEU A 286 -4.46 -22.40 -56.61
C LEU A 286 -4.26 -23.68 -57.44
N MET A 287 -4.33 -24.87 -56.82
CA MET A 287 -4.22 -26.16 -57.52
C MET A 287 -5.37 -26.36 -58.51
N ALA A 288 -6.58 -26.04 -58.07
CA ALA A 288 -7.76 -26.09 -58.93
C ALA A 288 -7.66 -25.13 -60.12
N ALA A 289 -7.05 -23.95 -59.94
CA ALA A 289 -6.80 -22.99 -61.01
C ALA A 289 -5.80 -23.50 -62.06
N LEU A 290 -4.88 -24.40 -61.67
CA LEU A 290 -3.97 -25.10 -62.57
C LEU A 290 -4.57 -26.38 -63.18
N GLY A 291 -5.84 -26.66 -62.90
CA GLY A 291 -6.56 -27.82 -63.41
C GLY A 291 -6.21 -29.13 -62.71
N ILE A 292 -5.49 -29.08 -61.57
CA ILE A 292 -5.11 -30.25 -60.78
C ILE A 292 -5.93 -30.27 -59.49
N THR A 293 -6.62 -31.37 -59.23
CA THR A 293 -7.33 -31.60 -57.96
C THR A 293 -6.51 -32.54 -57.10
N LEU A 294 -5.92 -32.02 -56.03
CA LEU A 294 -5.31 -32.84 -54.98
C LEU A 294 -6.38 -33.30 -53.99
N ASP A 295 -6.20 -34.48 -53.40
CA ASP A 295 -7.04 -34.93 -52.29
C ASP A 295 -6.65 -34.25 -50.96
N ASP A 296 -7.53 -34.32 -49.95
CA ASP A 296 -7.31 -33.64 -48.66
C ASP A 296 -6.01 -34.06 -47.96
N THR A 297 -5.54 -35.29 -48.21
CA THR A 297 -4.29 -35.81 -47.65
C THR A 297 -3.05 -35.26 -48.37
N GLN A 298 -3.06 -35.20 -49.69
CA GLN A 298 -2.01 -34.63 -50.53
C GLN A 298 -1.92 -33.12 -50.39
N LEU A 299 -3.05 -32.45 -50.23
CA LEU A 299 -3.11 -31.02 -49.95
C LEU A 299 -2.51 -30.70 -48.58
N LEU A 300 -2.78 -31.54 -47.56
CA LEU A 300 -2.18 -31.39 -46.23
C LEU A 300 -0.65 -31.59 -46.30
N GLU A 301 -0.17 -32.63 -46.97
CA GLU A 301 1.27 -32.86 -47.16
C GLU A 301 1.96 -31.71 -47.93
N ALA A 302 1.33 -31.21 -49.00
CA ALA A 302 1.82 -30.05 -49.75
C ALA A 302 1.87 -28.79 -48.88
N SER A 303 0.84 -28.57 -48.05
CA SER A 303 0.78 -27.44 -47.14
C SER A 303 1.86 -27.48 -46.06
N GLU A 304 2.17 -28.65 -45.49
CA GLU A 304 3.23 -28.81 -44.49
C GLU A 304 4.63 -28.64 -45.10
N GLN A 305 4.83 -29.05 -46.35
CA GLN A 305 6.11 -28.89 -47.06
C GLN A 305 6.36 -27.42 -47.46
N LEU A 306 5.31 -26.74 -47.93
CA LEU A 306 5.38 -25.33 -48.35
C LEU A 306 5.44 -24.35 -47.19
N ASP A 307 4.78 -24.66 -46.07
CA ASP A 307 4.73 -23.82 -44.86
C ASP A 307 5.65 -24.36 -43.75
N ALA A 308 6.89 -24.70 -44.10
CA ALA A 308 7.86 -25.29 -43.17
C ALA A 308 8.19 -24.38 -41.95
N GLN A 309 7.88 -23.08 -42.04
CA GLN A 309 8.07 -22.10 -40.96
C GLN A 309 6.78 -21.85 -40.14
N ASN A 310 5.66 -22.53 -40.43
CA ASN A 310 4.35 -22.34 -39.79
C ASN A 310 3.92 -20.87 -39.75
N ALA A 311 4.17 -20.15 -40.85
CA ALA A 311 3.78 -18.75 -41.01
C ALA A 311 2.32 -18.61 -41.48
N GLY A 312 1.66 -19.70 -41.88
CA GLY A 312 0.29 -19.70 -42.40
C GLY A 312 0.17 -19.07 -43.79
N LYS A 313 1.30 -18.87 -44.48
CA LYS A 313 1.40 -18.19 -45.78
C LYS A 313 2.50 -18.84 -46.61
N VAL A 314 2.24 -18.99 -47.91
CA VAL A 314 3.17 -19.54 -48.90
C VAL A 314 3.57 -18.45 -49.88
N SER A 315 4.87 -18.24 -50.08
CA SER A 315 5.37 -17.30 -51.09
C SER A 315 5.42 -17.92 -52.48
N TYR A 316 5.35 -17.09 -53.53
CA TYR A 316 5.45 -17.55 -54.91
C TYR A 316 6.75 -18.34 -55.18
N GLY A 317 7.86 -17.93 -54.58
CA GLY A 317 9.16 -18.60 -54.73
C GLY A 317 9.18 -20.00 -54.10
N GLU A 318 8.56 -20.18 -52.93
CA GLU A 318 8.43 -21.49 -52.27
C GLU A 318 7.51 -22.41 -53.07
N PHE A 319 6.40 -21.86 -53.58
CA PHE A 319 5.45 -22.59 -54.42
C PHE A 319 6.09 -23.14 -55.70
N VAL A 320 6.83 -22.30 -56.44
CA VAL A 320 7.47 -22.70 -57.70
C VAL A 320 8.63 -23.68 -57.47
N MET A 321 9.39 -23.56 -56.37
CA MET A 321 10.42 -24.55 -56.03
C MET A 321 9.83 -25.92 -55.73
N TRP A 322 8.71 -25.98 -55.02
CA TRP A 322 7.99 -27.23 -54.75
C TRP A 322 7.29 -27.78 -56.00
N TRP A 323 6.79 -26.93 -56.89
CA TRP A 323 6.12 -27.34 -58.13
C TRP A 323 7.10 -27.92 -59.19
N ASN A 324 8.31 -27.35 -59.28
CA ASN A 324 9.32 -27.75 -60.26
C ASN A 324 10.32 -28.80 -59.75
N GLY A 325 10.26 -29.19 -58.47
CA GLY A 325 11.25 -30.03 -57.77
C GLY A 325 10.68 -31.35 -57.27
#